data_AF-A0A351JM60-F1
#
_entry.id   AF-A0A351JM60-F1
#
_cell.length_a   1.000
_cell.length_b   1.000
_cell.length_c   1.000
_cell.angle_alpha   90.00
_cell.angle_beta   90.00
_cell.angle_gamma   90.00
#
_symmetry.space_group_name_H-M   'P 1'
#
loop_
_entity.id
_entity.type
_entity.pdbx_description
1 polymer ?
#
loop_
_entity_poly.entity_id
_entity_poly.type
_entity_poly.pdbx_seq_one_letter_code
_entity_poly.pdbx_strand_id
1 'polypeptide(L)'
;MQEVTVNRWLLPWLVVAPLLVGGTLASAQVENTGWRRATANSGQFTNPTRAYTDALGFATALDGQEHRYWGYGISIPSGNRVVGIEVLVDARRDRPRHSALYIELSWDGGVSWTTTGYFAGWMPTSWRQYFLGGASDTWGRTWTAAELADGGFRVRLRAVEASRLDWVAVRVHFQPEIALALTVTPQLVDLGTLTLAHYDAGFRELSPAQRITVSSPASWSLHVAANAATWAYTGSEPPPGKPCSHLEWRVSAFGSGITGPQTTYLGLTTGLQWVAGGTAGTGLWLDIALRVLVDYTFTVPGTYTLAFTFTLTSP
;
A
#
# COMPACT_ATOMS: atom_id res chain seq x y z
N MET A 1 -28.38 -3.49 51.62
CA MET A 1 -29.55 -2.60 51.50
C MET A 1 -29.18 -1.50 50.51
N GLN A 2 -30.10 -1.16 49.61
CA GLN A 2 -29.98 -0.30 48.43
C GLN A 2 -29.26 -0.89 47.22
N GLU A 3 -30.09 -1.59 46.43
CA GLU A 3 -30.07 -1.57 44.98
C GLU A 3 -30.04 -0.10 44.51
N VAL A 4 -29.05 0.28 43.71
CA VAL A 4 -28.97 1.60 43.07
C VAL A 4 -28.93 1.39 41.56
N THR A 5 -30.09 1.53 40.94
CA THR A 5 -30.25 1.71 39.50
C THR A 5 -30.15 3.19 39.18
N VAL A 6 -29.20 3.61 38.34
CA VAL A 6 -29.27 4.93 37.67
C VAL A 6 -28.78 4.85 36.22
N ASN A 7 -29.77 4.71 35.34
CA ASN A 7 -30.07 5.45 34.10
C ASN A 7 -29.01 5.66 32.99
N ARG A 8 -29.34 5.00 31.86
CA ARG A 8 -29.22 5.41 30.44
C ARG A 8 -29.17 6.93 30.19
N TRP A 9 -28.30 7.31 29.26
CA TRP A 9 -28.53 8.43 28.33
C TRP A 9 -28.24 7.99 26.89
N LEU A 10 -29.27 8.10 26.03
CA LEU A 10 -29.17 8.05 24.58
C LEU A 10 -29.03 9.48 24.07
N LEU A 11 -28.16 9.71 23.08
CA LEU A 11 -28.25 10.81 22.10
C LEU A 11 -27.53 10.41 20.79
N PRO A 12 -27.84 11.05 19.64
CA PRO A 12 -28.17 10.37 18.39
C PRO A 12 -27.03 10.38 17.34
N TRP A 13 -26.98 9.31 16.52
CA TRP A 13 -26.47 9.21 15.13
C TRP A 13 -24.95 9.19 14.88
N LEU A 14 -24.44 8.02 14.48
CA LEU A 14 -23.94 7.79 13.12
C LEU A 14 -23.90 6.27 12.87
N VAL A 15 -24.79 5.77 12.02
CA VAL A 15 -24.61 4.43 11.42
C VAL A 15 -23.48 4.58 10.42
N VAL A 16 -22.29 4.10 10.78
CA VAL A 16 -21.32 3.67 9.77
C VAL A 16 -21.47 2.17 9.66
N ALA A 17 -22.13 1.73 8.59
CA ALA A 17 -22.09 0.34 8.19
C ALA A 17 -20.61 -0.03 7.97
N PRO A 18 -20.07 -1.08 8.61
CA PRO A 18 -18.92 -1.73 8.03
C PRO A 18 -19.44 -2.43 6.76
N LEU A 19 -19.22 -1.79 5.61
CA LEU A 19 -19.13 -2.54 4.37
C LEU A 19 -17.96 -3.51 4.58
N LEU A 20 -18.27 -4.76 4.89
CA LEU A 20 -17.33 -5.86 4.75
C LEU A 20 -17.12 -6.04 3.25
N VAL A 21 -16.29 -5.19 2.65
CA VAL A 21 -15.57 -5.64 1.46
C VAL A 21 -14.71 -6.77 1.99
N GLY A 22 -15.06 -8.00 1.61
CA GLY A 22 -14.12 -9.11 1.67
C GLY A 22 -12.91 -8.71 0.84
N GLY A 23 -11.97 -8.04 1.48
CA GLY A 23 -10.65 -7.84 0.94
C GLY A 23 -10.03 -9.22 0.91
N THR A 24 -10.04 -9.84 -0.27
CA THR A 24 -9.02 -10.82 -0.60
C THR A 24 -7.69 -10.24 -0.12
N LEU A 25 -6.90 -11.06 0.57
CA LEU A 25 -5.52 -10.73 0.88
C LEU A 25 -4.81 -10.51 -0.45
N ALA A 26 -4.81 -9.27 -0.95
CA ALA A 26 -3.95 -8.89 -2.02
C ALA A 26 -2.56 -8.85 -1.39
N SER A 27 -1.80 -9.93 -1.56
CA SER A 27 -0.36 -9.77 -1.61
C SER A 27 -0.06 -8.66 -2.61
N ALA A 28 0.91 -7.79 -2.30
CA ALA A 28 1.41 -6.81 -3.27
C ALA A 28 2.16 -7.55 -4.39
N GLN A 29 1.44 -8.32 -5.19
CA GLN A 29 1.97 -9.00 -6.35
C GLN A 29 2.02 -7.99 -7.49
N VAL A 30 3.18 -7.92 -8.13
CA VAL A 30 3.34 -7.10 -9.34
C VAL A 30 2.58 -7.78 -10.49
N GLU A 31 1.60 -7.07 -11.03
CA GLU A 31 0.88 -7.42 -12.25
C GLU A 31 1.42 -6.61 -13.43
N ASN A 32 1.05 -7.01 -14.66
CA ASN A 32 1.40 -6.24 -15.85
C ASN A 32 0.28 -6.21 -16.89
N THR A 33 0.29 -5.18 -17.73
CA THR A 33 -0.73 -4.94 -18.76
C THR A 33 -0.67 -5.91 -19.94
N GLY A 34 0.30 -6.81 -19.99
CA GLY A 34 0.75 -7.44 -21.23
C GLY A 34 1.39 -6.44 -22.21
N TRP A 35 1.88 -6.93 -23.35
CA TRP A 35 2.40 -6.10 -24.42
C TRP A 35 1.26 -5.36 -25.14
N ARG A 36 1.33 -4.04 -25.11
CA ARG A 36 0.39 -3.13 -25.77
C ARG A 36 1.02 -2.57 -27.03
N ARG A 37 0.26 -2.56 -28.12
CA ARG A 37 0.66 -2.00 -29.40
C ARG A 37 0.29 -0.54 -29.53
N ALA A 38 1.09 0.22 -30.26
CA ALA A 38 0.70 1.55 -30.69
C ALA A 38 -0.46 1.50 -31.71
N THR A 39 -1.25 2.55 -31.77
CA THR A 39 -2.31 2.73 -32.78
C THR A 39 -2.21 4.06 -33.52
N ALA A 40 -1.40 5.00 -33.00
CA ALA A 40 -1.14 6.29 -33.61
C ALA A 40 0.35 6.62 -33.60
N ASN A 41 0.78 7.45 -34.55
CA ASN A 41 2.19 7.82 -34.70
C ASN A 41 2.37 9.19 -35.40
N SER A 42 3.56 9.76 -35.26
CA SER A 42 4.00 10.95 -36.00
C SER A 42 5.53 11.05 -35.99
N GLY A 43 6.09 11.70 -37.00
CA GLY A 43 7.53 11.93 -37.12
C GLY A 43 8.05 11.54 -38.49
N GLN A 44 9.32 11.14 -38.55
CA GLN A 44 10.06 11.10 -39.81
C GLN A 44 10.26 9.70 -40.41
N PHE A 45 9.98 8.63 -39.66
CA PHE A 45 10.08 7.27 -40.18
C PHE A 45 9.12 7.04 -41.35
N THR A 46 9.59 6.26 -42.31
CA THR A 46 8.80 5.84 -43.49
C THR A 46 7.99 4.59 -43.16
N ASN A 47 6.73 4.53 -43.60
CA ASN A 47 5.77 3.47 -43.31
C ASN A 47 5.62 3.14 -41.81
N PRO A 48 5.45 4.15 -40.94
CA PRO A 48 5.52 3.97 -39.48
C PRO A 48 4.42 3.06 -38.91
N THR A 49 3.26 2.98 -39.57
CA THR A 49 2.15 2.10 -39.18
C THR A 49 2.52 0.62 -39.25
N ARG A 50 3.55 0.26 -40.02
CA ARG A 50 4.06 -1.12 -40.06
C ARG A 50 4.76 -1.54 -38.76
N ALA A 51 5.09 -0.60 -37.88
CA ALA A 51 5.69 -0.88 -36.58
C ALA A 51 4.66 -1.16 -35.46
N TYR A 52 3.36 -1.23 -35.78
CA TYR A 52 2.31 -1.42 -34.76
C TYR A 52 2.21 -2.86 -34.25
N THR A 53 2.63 -3.84 -35.04
CA THR A 53 2.50 -5.26 -34.71
C THR A 53 3.63 -6.03 -35.35
N ASP A 54 4.06 -7.12 -34.73
CA ASP A 54 4.96 -8.11 -35.33
C ASP A 54 4.27 -8.85 -36.47
N ALA A 55 4.34 -8.29 -37.68
CA ALA A 55 3.57 -8.73 -38.84
C ALA A 55 4.37 -8.72 -40.15
N LEU A 56 5.70 -8.89 -40.05
CA LEU A 56 6.65 -8.97 -41.17
C LEU A 56 6.73 -7.70 -42.03
N GLY A 57 6.12 -6.60 -41.57
CA GLY A 57 6.24 -5.27 -42.15
C GLY A 57 7.28 -4.46 -41.39
N PHE A 58 7.82 -3.39 -41.97
CA PHE A 58 8.74 -2.55 -41.20
C PHE A 58 8.63 -1.06 -41.53
N ALA A 59 8.79 -0.26 -40.49
CA ALA A 59 9.13 1.14 -40.61
C ALA A 59 10.64 1.28 -40.88
N THR A 60 11.01 2.32 -41.63
CA THR A 60 12.43 2.62 -41.92
C THR A 60 12.79 3.98 -41.36
N ALA A 61 13.94 4.04 -40.70
CA ALA A 61 14.54 5.25 -40.15
C ALA A 61 15.90 5.51 -40.80
N LEU A 62 16.20 6.78 -41.07
CA LEU A 62 17.53 7.26 -41.43
C LEU A 62 18.24 7.85 -40.20
N ASP A 63 19.54 8.10 -40.34
CA ASP A 63 20.34 8.69 -39.27
C ASP A 63 19.74 10.01 -38.76
N GLY A 64 19.69 10.16 -37.43
CA GLY A 64 19.16 11.34 -36.76
C GLY A 64 17.64 11.49 -36.78
N GLN A 65 16.90 10.64 -37.48
CA GLN A 65 15.44 10.76 -37.54
C GLN A 65 14.77 10.42 -36.22
N GLU A 66 13.74 11.19 -35.89
CA GLU A 66 12.87 10.98 -34.73
C GLU A 66 11.48 10.50 -35.16
N HIS A 67 10.89 9.60 -34.38
CA HIS A 67 9.50 9.19 -34.55
C HIS A 67 8.84 8.89 -33.21
N ARG A 68 7.53 9.11 -33.12
CA ARG A 68 6.74 8.97 -31.89
C ARG A 68 5.58 8.03 -32.12
N TYR A 69 5.33 7.17 -31.15
CA TYR A 69 4.24 6.20 -31.13
C TYR A 69 3.39 6.38 -29.87
N TRP A 70 2.07 6.28 -30.01
CA TRP A 70 1.11 6.39 -28.90
C TRP A 70 -0.19 5.64 -29.22
N GLY A 71 -1.20 5.80 -28.35
CA GLY A 71 -2.45 5.08 -28.50
C GLY A 71 -2.33 3.63 -28.08
N TYR A 72 -1.61 3.37 -26.99
CA TYR A 72 -1.33 2.01 -26.50
C TYR A 72 -2.54 1.38 -25.79
N GLY A 73 -3.57 2.16 -25.45
CA GLY A 73 -4.73 1.68 -24.71
C GLY A 73 -4.34 1.13 -23.33
N ILE A 74 -3.33 1.73 -22.70
CA ILE A 74 -2.88 1.36 -21.37
C ILE A 74 -3.93 1.85 -20.36
N SER A 75 -4.43 0.92 -19.55
CA SER A 75 -5.34 1.20 -18.46
C SER A 75 -4.85 0.47 -17.22
N ILE A 76 -4.69 1.21 -16.13
CA ILE A 76 -4.27 0.69 -14.83
C ILE A 76 -5.49 0.74 -13.90
N PRO A 77 -5.89 -0.39 -13.28
CA PRO A 77 -7.04 -0.39 -12.37
C PRO A 77 -6.83 0.59 -11.20
N SER A 78 -7.90 1.26 -10.79
CA SER A 78 -7.87 2.21 -9.66
C SER A 78 -7.32 1.56 -8.39
N GLY A 79 -6.53 2.32 -7.62
CA GLY A 79 -5.88 1.81 -6.41
C GLY A 79 -4.59 1.03 -6.67
N ASN A 80 -4.04 1.10 -7.90
CA ASN A 80 -2.72 0.57 -8.21
C ASN A 80 -1.74 1.71 -8.55
N ARG A 81 -0.49 1.51 -8.16
CA ARG A 81 0.64 2.36 -8.56
C ARG A 81 1.49 1.67 -9.63
N VAL A 82 2.09 2.47 -10.50
CA VAL A 82 3.05 2.01 -11.50
C VAL A 82 4.39 1.73 -10.83
N VAL A 83 4.98 0.56 -11.09
CA VAL A 83 6.29 0.16 -10.54
C VAL A 83 7.36 -0.06 -11.60
N GLY A 84 6.96 -0.23 -12.86
CA GLY A 84 7.90 -0.39 -13.95
C GLY A 84 7.26 -0.20 -15.31
N ILE A 85 8.04 0.23 -16.29
CA ILE A 85 7.63 0.34 -17.68
C ILE A 85 8.70 -0.34 -18.54
N GLU A 86 8.25 -1.23 -19.41
CA GLU A 86 9.10 -1.87 -20.42
C GLU A 86 8.66 -1.44 -21.82
N VAL A 87 9.65 -1.15 -22.66
CA VAL A 87 9.47 -0.96 -24.10
C VAL A 87 10.12 -2.13 -24.82
N LEU A 88 9.36 -2.80 -25.67
CA LEU A 88 9.86 -3.75 -26.65
C LEU A 88 10.05 -3.03 -27.97
N VAL A 89 11.20 -3.23 -28.60
CA VAL A 89 11.39 -2.94 -30.02
C VAL A 89 11.91 -4.18 -30.74
N ASP A 90 11.27 -4.58 -31.84
CA ASP A 90 11.83 -5.58 -32.76
C ASP A 90 12.45 -4.84 -33.95
N ALA A 91 13.78 -4.89 -34.02
CA ALA A 91 14.53 -4.03 -34.91
C ALA A 91 15.80 -4.69 -35.43
N ARG A 92 16.28 -4.19 -36.56
CA ARG A 92 17.55 -4.56 -37.17
C ARG A 92 18.18 -3.37 -37.87
N ARG A 93 19.47 -3.47 -38.18
CA ARG A 93 20.12 -2.50 -39.06
C ARG A 93 19.70 -2.69 -40.52
N ASP A 94 19.65 -1.59 -41.25
CA ASP A 94 19.35 -1.57 -42.69
C ASP A 94 20.62 -1.60 -43.56
N ARG A 95 21.70 -0.98 -43.08
CA ARG A 95 22.96 -0.75 -43.81
C ARG A 95 24.16 -1.35 -43.09
N PRO A 96 25.36 -1.42 -43.71
CA PRO A 96 26.53 -2.07 -43.11
C PRO A 96 27.06 -1.38 -41.84
N ARG A 97 26.73 -0.10 -41.62
CA ARG A 97 27.11 0.63 -40.39
C ARG A 97 26.31 0.11 -39.19
N HIS A 98 26.91 0.20 -38.00
CA HIS A 98 26.22 -0.14 -36.76
C HIS A 98 25.10 0.87 -36.51
N SER A 99 23.87 0.38 -36.32
CA SER A 99 22.71 1.22 -36.05
C SER A 99 22.13 0.95 -34.66
N ALA A 100 21.44 1.94 -34.11
CA ALA A 100 20.79 1.89 -32.81
C ALA A 100 19.49 2.73 -32.83
N LEU A 101 18.56 2.41 -31.94
CA LEU A 101 17.37 3.21 -31.68
C LEU A 101 17.46 3.67 -30.23
N TYR A 102 17.46 4.97 -30.00
CA TYR A 102 17.31 5.56 -28.66
C TYR A 102 15.83 5.66 -28.35
N ILE A 103 15.46 5.37 -27.10
CA ILE A 103 14.08 5.34 -26.64
C ILE A 103 13.93 6.28 -25.45
N GLU A 104 12.87 7.08 -25.48
CA GLU A 104 12.46 7.96 -24.38
C GLU A 104 10.93 7.95 -24.26
N LEU A 105 10.43 8.19 -23.05
CA LEU A 105 9.01 8.19 -22.75
C LEU A 105 8.51 9.60 -22.42
N SER A 106 7.28 9.89 -22.80
CA SER A 106 6.56 11.12 -22.49
C SER A 106 5.32 10.79 -21.65
N TRP A 107 4.92 11.70 -20.78
CA TRP A 107 3.72 11.62 -19.94
C TRP A 107 2.67 12.70 -20.24
N ASP A 108 3.02 13.70 -21.05
CA ASP A 108 2.24 14.92 -21.24
C ASP A 108 1.94 15.22 -22.71
N GLY A 109 1.81 14.16 -23.52
CA GLY A 109 1.54 14.32 -24.93
C GLY A 109 2.73 14.94 -25.66
N GLY A 110 3.93 14.44 -25.40
CA GLY A 110 5.17 14.69 -26.13
C GLY A 110 5.78 16.06 -25.91
N VAL A 111 5.35 16.78 -24.87
CA VAL A 111 5.93 18.08 -24.50
C VAL A 111 7.23 17.86 -23.73
N SER A 112 7.23 16.91 -22.80
CA SER A 112 8.36 16.54 -21.97
C SER A 112 8.73 15.07 -22.17
N TRP A 113 10.01 14.76 -21.94
CA TRP A 113 10.57 13.43 -22.20
C TRP A 113 11.49 12.99 -21.07
N THR A 114 11.54 11.69 -20.82
CA THR A 114 12.58 11.07 -19.99
C THR A 114 13.95 11.24 -20.63
N THR A 115 15.00 11.33 -19.83
CA THR A 115 16.40 11.45 -20.28
C THR A 115 17.25 10.28 -19.77
N THR A 116 16.73 9.06 -19.90
CA THR A 116 17.40 7.83 -19.41
C THR A 116 18.57 7.37 -20.28
N GLY A 117 18.62 7.83 -21.54
CA GLY A 117 19.65 7.43 -22.50
C GLY A 117 19.50 5.98 -22.99
N TYR A 118 18.35 5.35 -22.79
CA TYR A 118 18.10 3.98 -23.22
C TYR A 118 18.18 3.85 -24.74
N PHE A 119 18.86 2.79 -25.18
CA PHE A 119 18.97 2.47 -26.59
C PHE A 119 18.97 0.96 -26.82
N ALA A 120 18.36 0.55 -27.92
CA ALA A 120 18.54 -0.78 -28.45
C ALA A 120 20.00 -0.87 -28.92
N GLY A 121 20.83 -1.60 -28.17
CA GLY A 121 22.24 -1.80 -28.46
C GLY A 121 22.51 -2.17 -29.92
N TRP A 122 23.77 -2.10 -30.36
CA TRP A 122 24.13 -2.24 -31.78
C TRP A 122 23.40 -3.39 -32.48
N MET A 123 22.58 -3.02 -33.47
CA MET A 123 21.64 -3.95 -34.09
C MET A 123 22.31 -4.87 -35.11
N PRO A 124 21.97 -6.17 -35.14
CA PRO A 124 22.42 -7.10 -36.15
C PRO A 124 21.65 -6.91 -37.46
N THR A 125 22.04 -7.67 -38.50
CA THR A 125 21.31 -7.74 -39.77
C THR A 125 20.08 -8.66 -39.70
N SER A 126 19.97 -9.51 -38.69
CA SER A 126 18.76 -10.30 -38.41
C SER A 126 17.80 -9.49 -37.54
N TRP A 127 16.51 -9.81 -37.59
CA TRP A 127 15.54 -9.28 -36.63
C TRP A 127 15.90 -9.72 -35.21
N ARG A 128 15.66 -8.83 -34.25
CA ARG A 128 15.94 -9.07 -32.84
C ARG A 128 15.06 -8.16 -31.99
N GLN A 129 14.49 -8.78 -30.97
CA GLN A 129 13.77 -8.07 -29.93
C GLN A 129 14.73 -7.50 -28.88
N TYR A 130 14.49 -6.26 -28.50
CA TYR A 130 15.16 -5.52 -27.45
C TYR A 130 14.12 -5.10 -26.42
N PHE A 131 14.42 -5.37 -25.15
CA PHE A 131 13.61 -4.99 -24.01
C PHE A 131 14.34 -3.88 -23.26
N LEU A 132 13.73 -2.71 -23.15
CA LEU A 132 14.28 -1.55 -22.44
C LEU A 132 13.42 -1.22 -21.25
N GLY A 133 14.05 -0.90 -20.13
CA GLY A 133 13.37 -0.79 -18.84
C GLY A 133 13.28 -2.14 -18.12
N GLY A 134 12.25 -2.32 -17.31
CA GLY A 134 12.04 -3.53 -16.52
C GLY A 134 10.85 -3.45 -15.59
N ALA A 135 10.57 -4.55 -14.90
CA ALA A 135 9.46 -4.66 -13.95
C ALA A 135 9.52 -3.69 -12.76
N SER A 136 10.72 -3.16 -12.46
CA SER A 136 10.97 -2.20 -11.39
C SER A 136 11.59 -0.89 -11.89
N ASP A 137 11.59 -0.65 -13.21
CA ASP A 137 12.21 0.53 -13.80
C ASP A 137 11.17 1.56 -14.23
N THR A 138 11.16 2.70 -13.57
CA THR A 138 10.21 3.78 -13.82
C THR A 138 10.74 4.88 -14.74
N TRP A 139 11.86 4.63 -15.43
CA TRP A 139 12.48 5.57 -16.36
C TRP A 139 12.83 6.92 -15.73
N GLY A 140 13.27 6.85 -14.47
CA GLY A 140 13.75 8.00 -13.70
C GLY A 140 12.65 8.96 -13.22
N ARG A 141 11.38 8.54 -13.18
CA ARG A 141 10.27 9.36 -12.67
C ARG A 141 9.17 8.50 -12.05
N THR A 142 8.26 9.14 -11.31
CA THR A 142 7.01 8.52 -10.84
C THR A 142 5.95 8.70 -11.92
N TRP A 143 5.14 7.66 -12.17
CA TRP A 143 4.08 7.66 -13.18
C TRP A 143 2.73 7.47 -12.53
N THR A 144 1.76 8.28 -12.94
CA THR A 144 0.35 8.11 -12.60
C THR A 144 -0.38 7.31 -13.68
N ALA A 145 -1.48 6.66 -13.31
CA ALA A 145 -2.33 5.96 -14.28
C ALA A 145 -2.88 6.90 -15.38
N ALA A 146 -3.16 8.16 -15.04
CA ALA A 146 -3.69 9.15 -15.97
C ALA A 146 -2.67 9.56 -17.05
N GLU A 147 -1.39 9.68 -16.67
CA GLU A 147 -0.30 9.97 -17.61
C GLU A 147 -0.07 8.84 -18.62
N LEU A 148 -0.42 7.61 -18.27
CA LEU A 148 -0.32 6.43 -19.14
C LEU A 148 -1.45 6.34 -20.18
N ALA A 149 -2.49 7.15 -20.05
CA ALA A 149 -3.59 7.19 -21.02
C ALA A 149 -3.14 7.75 -22.37
N ASP A 150 -3.88 7.43 -23.43
CA ASP A 150 -3.48 7.70 -24.83
C ASP A 150 -3.22 9.17 -25.16
N GLY A 151 -3.80 10.10 -24.38
CA GLY A 151 -3.53 11.54 -24.53
C GLY A 151 -2.16 11.97 -24.02
N GLY A 152 -1.64 11.31 -22.97
CA GLY A 152 -0.39 11.65 -22.30
C GLY A 152 0.80 10.82 -22.77
N PHE A 153 0.65 9.50 -22.79
CA PHE A 153 1.78 8.59 -22.95
C PHE A 153 2.26 8.46 -24.39
N ARG A 154 3.56 8.65 -24.61
CA ARG A 154 4.20 8.43 -25.91
C ARG A 154 5.58 7.80 -25.77
N VAL A 155 5.95 6.98 -26.75
CA VAL A 155 7.29 6.47 -26.93
C VAL A 155 7.95 7.21 -28.08
N ARG A 156 9.09 7.84 -27.83
CA ARG A 156 9.94 8.46 -28.86
C ARG A 156 11.08 7.52 -29.19
N LEU A 157 11.32 7.35 -30.49
CA LEU A 157 12.48 6.68 -31.03
C LEU A 157 13.33 7.69 -31.79
N ARG A 158 14.64 7.66 -31.56
CA ARG A 158 15.63 8.40 -32.37
C ARG A 158 16.65 7.44 -32.95
N ALA A 159 16.78 7.41 -34.26
CA ALA A 159 17.70 6.53 -34.94
C ALA A 159 19.14 7.09 -34.94
N VAL A 160 20.09 6.19 -34.75
CA VAL A 160 21.49 6.38 -35.13
C VAL A 160 21.77 5.40 -36.25
N GLU A 161 22.13 5.92 -37.40
CA GLU A 161 22.25 5.21 -38.68
C GLU A 161 20.94 4.51 -39.12
N ALA A 162 20.94 4.03 -40.37
CA ALA A 162 19.74 3.47 -40.99
C ALA A 162 19.27 2.18 -40.30
N SER A 163 18.01 2.16 -39.87
CA SER A 163 17.41 1.09 -39.07
C SER A 163 16.02 0.69 -39.60
N ARG A 164 15.63 -0.57 -39.35
CA ARG A 164 14.29 -1.08 -39.59
C ARG A 164 13.65 -1.49 -38.28
N LEU A 165 12.36 -1.17 -38.15
CA LEU A 165 11.55 -1.46 -36.97
C LEU A 165 10.28 -2.21 -37.40
N ASP A 166 10.11 -3.44 -36.93
CA ASP A 166 8.91 -4.27 -37.17
C ASP A 166 7.86 -4.03 -36.08
N TRP A 167 8.30 -3.82 -34.84
CA TRP A 167 7.36 -3.65 -33.73
C TRP A 167 7.86 -2.73 -32.63
N VAL A 168 6.99 -1.85 -32.13
CA VAL A 168 7.17 -1.15 -30.86
C VAL A 168 5.97 -1.40 -29.94
N ALA A 169 6.24 -1.94 -28.76
CA ALA A 169 5.22 -2.24 -27.77
C ALA A 169 5.63 -1.80 -26.38
N VAL A 170 4.62 -1.60 -25.52
CA VAL A 170 4.82 -1.20 -24.13
C VAL A 170 4.12 -2.16 -23.20
N ARG A 171 4.78 -2.50 -22.10
CA ARG A 171 4.22 -3.24 -20.98
C ARG A 171 4.42 -2.41 -19.72
N VAL A 172 3.35 -2.17 -18.98
CA VAL A 172 3.40 -1.47 -17.69
C VAL A 172 3.20 -2.48 -16.57
N HIS A 173 4.05 -2.39 -15.55
CA HIS A 173 3.97 -3.14 -14.32
C HIS A 173 3.36 -2.28 -13.23
N PHE A 174 2.40 -2.83 -12.51
CA PHE A 174 1.68 -2.12 -11.46
C PHE A 174 1.38 -3.06 -10.29
N GLN A 175 1.09 -2.48 -9.14
CA GLN A 175 0.67 -3.22 -7.96
C GLN A 175 -0.23 -2.34 -7.09
N PRO A 176 -0.99 -2.91 -6.14
CA PRO A 176 -1.84 -2.13 -5.25
C PRO A 176 -1.07 -1.01 -4.56
N GLU A 177 -1.62 0.20 -4.58
CA GLU A 177 -1.18 1.32 -3.78
C GLU A 177 -1.72 1.14 -2.36
N ILE A 178 -0.82 0.79 -1.44
CA ILE A 178 -1.18 0.55 -0.05
C ILE A 178 -0.74 1.78 0.75
N ALA A 179 -1.70 2.52 1.28
CA ALA A 179 -1.40 3.57 2.25
C ALA A 179 -1.15 2.96 3.63
N LEU A 180 -0.24 3.56 4.40
CA LEU A 180 -0.09 3.22 5.81
C LEU A 180 -1.35 3.66 6.57
N ALA A 181 -2.06 2.71 7.17
CA ALA A 181 -3.30 2.96 7.88
C ALA A 181 -3.45 2.05 9.09
N LEU A 182 -3.99 2.62 10.18
CA LEU A 182 -4.32 1.94 11.43
C LEU A 182 -5.75 2.27 11.81
N THR A 183 -6.57 1.24 12.03
CA THR A 183 -7.94 1.39 12.55
C THR A 183 -8.11 0.55 13.79
N VAL A 184 -8.74 1.09 14.83
CA VAL A 184 -9.05 0.37 16.08
C VAL A 184 -10.55 0.43 16.34
N THR A 185 -11.18 -0.72 16.55
CA THR A 185 -12.64 -0.83 16.72
C THR A 185 -13.00 -1.78 17.87
N PRO A 186 -13.78 -1.35 18.87
CA PRO A 186 -14.23 0.02 19.11
C PRO A 186 -13.08 0.92 19.61
N GLN A 187 -13.23 2.24 19.45
CA GLN A 187 -12.30 3.24 20.01
C GLN A 187 -12.46 3.38 21.53
N LEU A 188 -13.70 3.25 22.02
CA LEU A 188 -14.02 3.26 23.45
C LEU A 188 -14.34 1.83 23.89
N VAL A 189 -13.69 1.35 24.94
CA VAL A 189 -13.99 0.07 25.57
C VAL A 189 -14.66 0.36 26.91
N ASP A 190 -15.92 -0.04 27.04
CA ASP A 190 -16.62 -0.06 28.31
C ASP A 190 -16.51 -1.45 28.95
N LEU A 191 -15.91 -1.52 30.13
CA LEU A 191 -15.72 -2.76 30.89
C LEU A 191 -16.98 -3.15 31.69
N GLY A 192 -17.97 -2.26 31.73
CA GLY A 192 -19.20 -2.41 32.50
C GLY A 192 -18.97 -2.25 34.00
N THR A 193 -19.97 -2.66 34.78
CA THR A 193 -19.93 -2.61 36.24
C THR A 193 -19.10 -3.75 36.80
N LEU A 194 -18.29 -3.44 37.83
CA LEU A 194 -17.58 -4.47 38.60
C LEU A 194 -18.55 -5.16 39.57
N THR A 195 -18.34 -6.46 39.79
CA THR A 195 -19.15 -7.31 40.68
C THR A 195 -18.23 -7.96 41.69
N LEU A 196 -18.78 -8.52 42.77
CA LEU A 196 -17.98 -9.20 43.80
C LEU A 196 -17.12 -10.32 43.21
N ALA A 197 -17.65 -11.06 42.23
CA ALA A 197 -16.91 -12.11 41.53
C ALA A 197 -15.65 -11.59 40.82
N HIS A 198 -15.63 -10.35 40.35
CA HIS A 198 -14.41 -9.75 39.77
C HIS A 198 -13.36 -9.43 40.84
N TYR A 199 -13.79 -9.03 42.04
CA TYR A 199 -12.87 -8.85 43.17
C TYR A 199 -12.31 -10.20 43.64
N ASP A 200 -13.15 -11.24 43.71
CA ASP A 200 -12.72 -12.59 44.07
C ASP A 200 -11.73 -13.18 43.03
N ALA A 201 -11.95 -12.88 41.74
CA ALA A 201 -11.03 -13.27 40.67
C ALA A 201 -9.77 -12.39 40.59
N GLY A 202 -9.80 -11.19 41.20
CA GLY A 202 -8.74 -10.19 41.10
C GLY A 202 -8.68 -9.44 39.77
N PHE A 203 -9.62 -9.68 38.84
CA PHE A 203 -9.66 -9.01 37.54
C PHE A 203 -11.03 -9.03 36.85
N ARG A 204 -11.19 -8.15 35.87
CA ARG A 204 -12.25 -8.15 34.85
C ARG A 204 -11.62 -8.23 33.46
N GLU A 205 -12.04 -9.18 32.63
CA GLU A 205 -11.51 -9.36 31.27
C GLU A 205 -12.59 -9.19 30.19
N LEU A 206 -12.19 -8.59 29.06
CA LEU A 206 -12.90 -8.60 27.79
C LEU A 206 -11.97 -9.19 26.71
N SER A 207 -12.43 -10.25 26.04
CA SER A 207 -11.66 -10.94 25.00
C SER A 207 -12.59 -11.41 23.85
N PRO A 208 -12.49 -10.82 22.65
CA PRO A 208 -11.71 -9.62 22.34
C PRO A 208 -12.39 -8.35 22.87
N ALA A 209 -11.59 -7.37 23.27
CA ALA A 209 -12.03 -6.03 23.63
C ALA A 209 -12.00 -5.08 22.42
N GLN A 210 -10.98 -5.20 21.55
CA GLN A 210 -10.81 -4.38 20.36
C GLN A 210 -10.28 -5.22 19.20
N ARG A 211 -10.63 -4.83 17.97
CA ARG A 211 -10.00 -5.26 16.73
C ARG A 211 -9.15 -4.12 16.18
N ILE A 212 -7.90 -4.43 15.89
CA ILE A 212 -6.97 -3.56 15.17
C ILE A 212 -6.88 -4.05 13.73
N THR A 213 -6.99 -3.13 12.77
CA THR A 213 -6.73 -3.38 11.35
C THR A 213 -5.58 -2.51 10.88
N VAL A 214 -4.63 -3.11 10.17
CA VAL A 214 -3.42 -2.48 9.64
C VAL A 214 -3.39 -2.64 8.12
N SER A 215 -3.05 -1.56 7.43
CA SER A 215 -2.59 -1.60 6.04
C SER A 215 -1.22 -0.94 5.97
N SER A 216 -0.27 -1.57 5.28
CA SER A 216 1.10 -1.07 5.16
C SER A 216 1.74 -1.46 3.83
N PRO A 217 2.41 -0.54 3.12
CA PRO A 217 3.11 -0.83 1.86
C PRO A 217 4.42 -1.61 2.05
N ALA A 218 4.97 -1.61 3.26
CA ALA A 218 6.21 -2.30 3.62
C ALA A 218 6.02 -3.09 4.93
N SER A 219 7.09 -3.71 5.42
CA SER A 219 7.11 -4.25 6.77
C SER A 219 6.72 -3.19 7.80
N TRP A 220 6.11 -3.59 8.90
CA TRP A 220 5.62 -2.64 9.90
C TRP A 220 5.77 -3.18 11.32
N SER A 221 5.68 -2.28 12.29
CA SER A 221 5.59 -2.60 13.70
C SER A 221 4.51 -1.76 14.38
N LEU A 222 3.79 -2.38 15.31
CA LEU A 222 2.74 -1.79 16.11
C LEU A 222 3.15 -1.80 17.57
N HIS A 223 3.01 -0.66 18.22
CA HIS A 223 3.30 -0.48 19.63
C HIS A 223 2.10 0.10 20.36
N VAL A 224 2.04 -0.07 21.69
CA VAL A 224 1.02 0.53 22.55
C VAL A 224 1.67 1.19 23.77
N ALA A 225 1.11 2.30 24.22
CA ALA A 225 1.51 2.97 25.46
C ALA A 225 0.31 3.65 26.14
N ALA A 226 0.31 3.69 27.46
CA ALA A 226 -0.61 4.51 28.24
C ALA A 226 -0.29 6.00 28.05
N ASN A 227 -1.33 6.82 27.99
CA ASN A 227 -1.17 8.28 27.90
C ASN A 227 -0.90 8.92 29.27
N ALA A 228 -1.11 8.18 30.37
CA ALA A 228 -0.87 8.61 31.73
C ALA A 228 -0.39 7.45 32.60
N ALA A 229 0.39 7.75 33.64
CA ALA A 229 0.92 6.75 34.57
C ALA A 229 -0.16 6.16 35.50
N THR A 230 -1.27 6.86 35.69
CA THR A 230 -2.39 6.47 36.55
C THR A 230 -3.72 6.71 35.84
N TRP A 231 -4.75 5.95 36.24
CA TRP A 231 -6.12 6.16 35.80
C TRP A 231 -6.66 7.48 36.32
N ALA A 232 -7.47 8.17 35.52
CA ALA A 232 -8.32 9.24 36.01
C ALA A 232 -9.51 8.62 36.77
N TYR A 233 -9.89 9.24 37.89
CA TYR A 233 -10.91 8.73 38.79
C TYR A 233 -11.87 9.84 39.20
N THR A 234 -13.17 9.51 39.22
CA THR A 234 -14.22 10.34 39.82
C THR A 234 -15.13 9.49 40.69
N GLY A 235 -15.27 9.85 41.96
CA GLY A 235 -16.14 9.16 42.92
C GLY A 235 -16.18 9.89 44.27
N SER A 236 -16.81 9.27 45.27
CA SER A 236 -16.97 9.85 46.61
C SER A 236 -15.76 9.64 47.52
N GLU A 237 -14.91 8.65 47.22
CA GLU A 237 -13.70 8.35 47.98
C GLU A 237 -12.50 9.19 47.49
N PRO A 238 -11.42 9.32 48.29
CA PRO A 238 -10.18 9.89 47.81
C PRO A 238 -9.63 9.13 46.58
N PRO A 239 -9.02 9.81 45.59
CA PRO A 239 -8.49 9.14 44.40
C PRO A 239 -7.44 8.07 44.77
N PRO A 240 -7.63 6.80 44.37
CA PRO A 240 -6.77 5.70 44.83
C PRO A 240 -5.41 5.64 44.12
N GLY A 241 -5.17 6.49 43.11
CA GLY A 241 -3.92 6.49 42.35
C GLY A 241 -3.67 5.19 41.56
N LYS A 242 -4.72 4.52 41.09
CA LYS A 242 -4.64 3.25 40.35
C LYS A 242 -3.64 3.38 39.19
N PRO A 243 -2.58 2.56 39.13
CA PRO A 243 -1.55 2.70 38.10
C PRO A 243 -2.03 2.17 36.75
N CYS A 244 -1.49 2.70 35.66
CA CYS A 244 -1.82 2.25 34.30
C CYS A 244 -1.49 0.77 34.06
N SER A 245 -0.51 0.22 34.79
CA SER A 245 -0.15 -1.20 34.74
C SER A 245 -1.25 -2.14 35.22
N HIS A 246 -2.28 -1.64 35.92
CA HIS A 246 -3.47 -2.44 36.25
C HIS A 246 -4.41 -2.63 35.05
N LEU A 247 -4.17 -1.96 33.91
CA LEU A 247 -4.71 -2.38 32.62
C LEU A 247 -3.70 -3.32 31.98
N GLU A 248 -4.00 -4.61 31.98
CA GLU A 248 -3.25 -5.61 31.22
C GLU A 248 -3.85 -5.79 29.84
N TRP A 249 -3.00 -6.04 28.86
CA TRP A 249 -3.41 -6.26 27.48
C TRP A 249 -2.63 -7.42 26.85
N ARG A 250 -3.23 -8.06 25.84
CA ARG A 250 -2.55 -9.02 24.96
C ARG A 250 -3.25 -9.09 23.60
N VAL A 251 -2.56 -9.61 22.61
CA VAL A 251 -3.15 -10.08 21.35
C VAL A 251 -3.80 -11.44 21.60
N SER A 252 -5.13 -11.52 21.46
CA SER A 252 -5.93 -12.73 21.68
C SER A 252 -6.14 -13.56 20.41
N ALA A 253 -6.15 -12.93 19.24
CA ALA A 253 -6.23 -13.58 17.93
C ALA A 253 -5.60 -12.68 16.86
N PHE A 254 -5.21 -13.25 15.72
CA PHE A 254 -4.62 -12.49 14.63
C PHE A 254 -4.75 -13.21 13.29
N GLY A 255 -4.74 -12.44 12.21
CA GLY A 255 -4.77 -12.94 10.84
C GLY A 255 -3.40 -13.36 10.30
N SER A 256 -3.38 -13.85 9.06
CA SER A 256 -2.13 -14.09 8.32
C SER A 256 -1.34 -12.79 8.11
N GLY A 257 -0.02 -12.89 8.06
CA GLY A 257 0.87 -11.74 7.83
C GLY A 257 1.30 -10.99 9.09
N ILE A 258 0.77 -11.38 10.26
CA ILE A 258 1.21 -10.91 11.57
C ILE A 258 2.44 -11.71 12.04
N THR A 259 3.45 -11.03 12.57
CA THR A 259 4.68 -11.62 13.12
C THR A 259 4.92 -11.16 14.55
N GLY A 260 5.38 -12.09 15.40
CA GLY A 260 5.72 -11.82 16.81
C GLY A 260 4.65 -11.10 17.64
N PRO A 261 3.38 -11.52 17.65
CA PRO A 261 2.35 -10.87 18.46
C PRO A 261 2.59 -11.12 19.96
N GLN A 262 2.31 -10.11 20.79
CA GLN A 262 2.36 -10.21 22.25
C GLN A 262 1.14 -10.98 22.77
N THR A 263 1.27 -12.28 23.02
CA THR A 263 0.15 -13.17 23.40
C THR A 263 0.02 -13.39 24.91
N THR A 264 0.98 -12.92 25.70
CA THR A 264 0.93 -12.93 27.17
C THR A 264 0.48 -11.57 27.69
N TYR A 265 -0.35 -11.57 28.73
CA TYR A 265 -0.77 -10.35 29.41
C TYR A 265 0.46 -9.57 29.91
N LEU A 266 0.50 -8.29 29.55
CA LEU A 266 1.43 -7.32 30.10
C LEU A 266 0.63 -6.14 30.64
N GLY A 267 1.01 -5.68 31.83
CA GLY A 267 0.56 -4.39 32.35
C GLY A 267 1.02 -3.26 31.43
N LEU A 268 0.11 -2.35 31.12
CA LEU A 268 0.38 -1.21 30.27
C LEU A 268 1.41 -0.28 30.91
N THR A 269 2.27 0.35 30.10
CA THR A 269 3.24 1.36 30.55
C THR A 269 3.12 2.64 29.73
N THR A 270 3.64 3.75 30.25
CA THR A 270 3.76 5.00 29.46
C THR A 270 4.85 4.94 28.39
N GLY A 271 5.75 3.96 28.46
CA GLY A 271 6.69 3.65 27.37
C GLY A 271 6.06 2.78 26.29
N LEU A 272 6.59 2.85 25.07
CA LEU A 272 6.15 2.00 23.95
C LEU A 272 6.41 0.52 24.26
N GLN A 273 5.37 -0.29 24.22
CA GLN A 273 5.43 -1.74 24.32
C GLN A 273 5.11 -2.36 22.95
N TRP A 274 5.87 -3.39 22.58
CA TRP A 274 5.69 -4.10 21.32
C TRP A 274 4.38 -4.89 21.30
N VAL A 275 3.50 -4.61 20.32
CA VAL A 275 2.24 -5.36 20.11
C VAL A 275 2.44 -6.48 19.10
N ALA A 276 2.91 -6.14 17.90
CA ALA A 276 3.16 -7.08 16.80
C ALA A 276 3.93 -6.38 15.66
N GLY A 277 4.44 -7.16 14.72
CA GLY A 277 4.90 -6.69 13.41
C GLY A 277 4.20 -7.42 12.28
N GLY A 278 4.60 -7.13 11.04
CA GLY A 278 4.11 -7.86 9.89
C GLY A 278 4.76 -7.44 8.57
N THR A 279 4.43 -8.16 7.50
CA THR A 279 4.81 -7.81 6.13
C THR A 279 3.85 -6.79 5.53
N ALA A 280 4.19 -6.26 4.34
CA ALA A 280 3.27 -5.45 3.57
C ALA A 280 1.95 -6.19 3.31
N GLY A 281 0.85 -5.45 3.30
CA GLY A 281 -0.49 -5.99 3.07
C GLY A 281 -1.58 -5.01 3.48
N THR A 282 -2.82 -5.35 3.14
CA THR A 282 -4.03 -4.60 3.49
C THR A 282 -4.96 -5.46 4.32
N GLY A 283 -5.70 -4.85 5.25
CA GLY A 283 -6.69 -5.57 6.05
C GLY A 283 -6.07 -6.61 7.00
N LEU A 284 -4.78 -6.47 7.33
CA LEU A 284 -4.12 -7.27 8.35
C LEU A 284 -4.81 -6.99 9.68
N TRP A 285 -5.12 -8.01 10.49
CA TRP A 285 -5.93 -7.80 11.68
C TRP A 285 -5.37 -8.51 12.91
N LEU A 286 -5.58 -7.88 14.07
CA LEU A 286 -5.31 -8.43 15.40
C LEU A 286 -6.49 -8.13 16.30
N ASP A 287 -6.86 -9.08 17.15
CA ASP A 287 -7.81 -8.86 18.23
C ASP A 287 -7.04 -8.69 19.55
N ILE A 288 -7.38 -7.65 20.31
CA ILE A 288 -6.78 -7.31 21.60
C ILE A 288 -7.76 -7.72 22.70
N ALA A 289 -7.27 -8.48 23.67
CA ALA A 289 -7.95 -8.66 24.95
C ALA A 289 -7.43 -7.66 25.96
N LEU A 290 -8.35 -7.11 26.75
CA LEU A 290 -8.05 -6.20 27.84
C LEU A 290 -8.51 -6.81 29.16
N ARG A 291 -7.67 -6.69 30.17
CA ARG A 291 -7.95 -7.16 31.52
C ARG A 291 -7.61 -6.06 32.51
N VAL A 292 -8.57 -5.69 33.34
CA VAL A 292 -8.32 -4.74 34.43
C VAL A 292 -8.17 -5.51 35.73
N LEU A 293 -7.04 -5.31 36.41
CA LEU A 293 -6.82 -5.82 37.76
C LEU A 293 -7.72 -5.08 38.75
N VAL A 294 -8.37 -5.84 39.62
CA VAL A 294 -9.38 -5.35 40.57
C VAL A 294 -9.00 -5.81 41.96
N ASP A 295 -8.94 -4.86 42.89
CA ASP A 295 -8.62 -5.10 44.29
C ASP A 295 -9.22 -3.97 45.15
N TYR A 296 -9.36 -4.21 46.45
CA TYR A 296 -9.99 -3.26 47.38
C TYR A 296 -9.12 -2.04 47.72
N THR A 297 -7.84 -2.04 47.34
CA THR A 297 -6.90 -0.93 47.61
C THR A 297 -6.96 0.11 46.50
N PHE A 298 -6.89 -0.33 45.25
CA PHE A 298 -6.80 0.54 44.08
C PHE A 298 -8.09 0.65 43.28
N THR A 299 -9.13 -0.09 43.66
CA THR A 299 -10.42 -0.11 42.95
C THR A 299 -11.57 0.20 43.91
N VAL A 300 -11.56 1.40 44.48
CA VAL A 300 -12.69 1.91 45.28
C VAL A 300 -13.87 2.32 44.39
N PRO A 301 -15.11 2.44 44.91
CA PRO A 301 -16.26 2.83 44.12
C PRO A 301 -16.07 4.15 43.37
N GLY A 302 -16.37 4.16 42.07
CA GLY A 302 -16.30 5.35 41.22
C GLY A 302 -16.10 4.99 39.75
N THR A 303 -15.94 6.01 38.92
CA THR A 303 -15.68 5.88 37.48
C THR A 303 -14.19 6.03 37.22
N TYR A 304 -13.65 5.16 36.38
CA TYR A 304 -12.24 5.14 36.01
C TYR A 304 -12.10 5.30 34.50
N THR A 305 -11.18 6.15 34.06
CA THR A 305 -10.85 6.31 32.64
C THR A 305 -9.33 6.29 32.45
N LEU A 306 -8.87 5.60 31.41
CA LEU A 306 -7.47 5.56 31.00
C LEU A 306 -7.42 5.62 29.49
N ALA A 307 -6.70 6.60 28.96
CA ALA A 307 -6.40 6.68 27.54
C ALA A 307 -5.06 5.98 27.24
N PHE A 308 -4.99 5.32 26.11
CA PHE A 308 -3.78 4.68 25.60
C PHE A 308 -3.75 4.78 24.07
N THR A 309 -2.56 4.74 23.50
CA THR A 309 -2.31 5.02 22.08
C THR A 309 -1.61 3.85 21.42
N PHE A 310 -2.15 3.40 20.29
CA PHE A 310 -1.43 2.51 19.38
C PHE A 310 -0.63 3.32 18.36
N THR A 311 0.64 2.97 18.17
CA THR A 311 1.54 3.62 17.21
C THR A 311 1.96 2.60 16.16
N LEU A 312 1.55 2.83 14.92
CA LEU A 312 1.96 2.05 13.75
C LEU A 312 3.13 2.74 13.05
N THR A 313 4.19 2.00 12.77
CA THR A 313 5.36 2.49 12.04
C THR A 313 5.71 1.56 10.88
N SER A 314 6.16 2.14 9.77
CA SER A 314 6.69 1.45 8.59
C SER A 314 7.95 2.18 8.13
N PRO A 315 9.02 1.48 7.70
CA PRO A 315 10.28 2.07 7.29
C PRO A 315 10.19 2.82 5.95
#